data_AF-A0AAU6TTS1-F1
#
_entry.id   AF-A0AAU6TTS1-F1
#
_cell.length_a   1.000
_cell.length_b   1.000
_cell.length_c   1.000
_cell.angle_alpha   90.00
_cell.angle_beta   90.00
_cell.angle_gamma   90.00
#
_symmetry.space_group_name_H-M   'P 1'
#
loop_
_entity.id
_entity.type
_entity.pdbx_description
1 polymer ?
#
loop_
_entity_poly.entity_id
_entity_poly.type
_entity_poly.pdbx_seq_one_letter_code
_entity_poly.pdbx_strand_id
1 'polypeptide(L)'
;MSIKERLREAIDANNLTIKALSDLSKIPYRSLQNYLRGEREPNADALITLSAQLGVSIDWLLTGKGEAAGIDKVQLTNQEQHFNQSDLKILELLNQLEPEVRKELLRGAEEKQRMIDMEKQLQELSAAFNKLKNTG
;
A
#
# COMPACT_ATOMS: atom_id res chain seq x y z
N MET A 1 20.60 1.23 9.42
CA MET A 1 19.85 0.67 10.56
C MET A 1 19.62 -0.81 10.33
N SER A 2 19.93 -1.64 11.31
CA SER A 2 19.75 -3.10 11.28
C SER A 2 18.41 -3.51 11.90
N ILE A 3 17.95 -4.73 11.65
CA ILE A 3 16.66 -5.22 12.17
C ILE A 3 16.57 -5.16 13.70
N LYS A 4 17.68 -5.44 14.41
CA LYS A 4 17.76 -5.35 15.87
C LYS A 4 17.51 -3.94 16.40
N GLU A 5 17.96 -2.91 15.69
CA GLU A 5 17.78 -1.50 16.07
C GLU A 5 16.32 -1.09 15.88
N ARG A 6 15.72 -1.45 14.73
CA ARG A 6 14.31 -1.19 14.45
C ARG A 6 13.37 -1.93 15.38
N LEU A 7 13.69 -3.18 15.72
CA LEU A 7 12.91 -3.94 16.69
C LEU A 7 12.95 -3.28 18.07
N ARG A 8 14.10 -2.75 18.47
CA ARG A 8 14.23 -2.02 19.74
C ARG A 8 13.43 -0.72 19.72
N GLU A 9 13.54 0.05 18.65
CA GLU A 9 12.76 1.26 18.44
C GLU A 9 11.25 0.99 18.48
N ALA A 10 10.77 -0.07 17.84
CA ALA A 10 9.36 -0.46 17.88
C ALA A 10 8.88 -0.82 19.29
N ILE A 11 9.73 -1.50 20.08
CA ILE A 11 9.41 -1.85 21.48
C ILE A 11 9.34 -0.59 22.35
N ASP A 12 10.32 0.31 22.19
CA ASP A 12 10.41 1.56 22.94
C ASP A 12 9.22 2.49 22.58
N ALA A 13 8.85 2.56 21.30
CA ALA A 13 7.71 3.34 20.80
C ALA A 13 6.36 2.84 21.34
N ASN A 14 6.22 1.54 21.61
CA ASN A 14 5.03 0.95 22.21
C ASN A 14 5.05 0.99 23.75
N ASN A 15 6.08 1.60 24.38
CA ASN A 15 6.28 1.58 25.83
C ASN A 15 6.24 0.16 26.45
N LEU A 16 6.61 -0.87 25.66
CA LEU A 16 6.59 -2.25 26.11
C LEU A 16 7.95 -2.67 26.67
N THR A 17 7.93 -3.57 27.65
CA THR A 17 9.14 -4.26 28.09
C THR A 17 9.33 -5.55 27.30
N ILE A 18 10.57 -6.03 27.18
CA ILE A 18 10.88 -7.31 26.50
C ILE A 18 10.11 -8.48 27.16
N LYS A 19 9.88 -8.41 28.47
CA LYS A 19 9.06 -9.40 29.19
C LYS A 19 7.59 -9.34 28.75
N ALA A 20 6.99 -8.14 28.76
CA ALA A 20 5.62 -7.96 28.30
C ALA A 20 5.44 -8.42 26.84
N LEU A 21 6.40 -8.12 25.97
CA LEU A 21 6.38 -8.59 24.59
C LEU A 21 6.51 -10.13 24.51
N SER A 22 7.32 -10.76 25.36
CA SER A 22 7.44 -12.22 25.42
C SER A 22 6.11 -12.88 25.77
N ASP A 23 5.41 -12.33 26.77
CA ASP A 23 4.10 -12.82 27.20
C ASP A 23 3.04 -12.63 26.10
N LEU A 24 3.06 -11.47 25.45
CA LEU A 24 2.08 -11.08 24.44
C LEU A 24 2.28 -11.82 23.10
N SER A 25 3.53 -11.95 22.64
CA SER A 25 3.88 -12.64 21.39
C SER A 25 4.00 -14.15 21.53
N LYS A 26 3.98 -14.69 22.76
CA LYS A 26 4.31 -16.10 23.06
C LYS A 26 5.69 -16.53 22.57
N ILE A 27 6.56 -15.59 22.20
CA ILE A 27 7.95 -15.86 21.84
C ILE A 27 8.77 -15.93 23.13
N PRO A 28 9.60 -16.97 23.33
CA PRO A 28 10.43 -17.07 24.52
C PRO A 28 11.35 -15.86 24.68
N TYR A 29 11.47 -15.37 25.92
CA TYR A 29 12.31 -14.21 26.25
C TYR A 29 13.74 -14.32 25.71
N ARG A 30 14.35 -15.52 25.78
CA ARG A 30 15.68 -15.76 25.20
C ARG A 30 15.73 -15.50 23.70
N SER A 31 14.70 -15.90 22.95
CA SER A 31 14.63 -15.68 21.51
C SER A 31 14.54 -14.19 21.19
N LEU A 32 13.68 -13.45 21.89
CA LEU A 32 13.59 -11.98 21.75
C LEU A 32 14.92 -11.30 22.08
N GLN A 33 15.60 -11.76 23.15
CA GLN A 33 16.90 -11.23 23.52
C GLN A 33 17.97 -11.51 22.46
N ASN A 34 17.97 -12.70 21.84
CA ASN A 34 18.87 -13.04 20.75
C ASN A 34 18.61 -12.17 19.50
N TYR A 35 17.34 -11.86 19.22
CA TYR A 35 16.96 -10.94 18.14
C TYR A 35 17.47 -9.52 18.39
N LEU A 36 17.28 -9.01 19.61
CA LEU A 36 17.74 -7.67 20.00
C LEU A 36 19.26 -7.55 20.07
N ARG A 37 19.98 -8.65 20.30
CA ARG A 37 21.44 -8.71 20.23
C ARG A 37 21.97 -8.89 18.80
N GLY A 38 21.11 -9.30 17.86
CA GLY A 38 21.51 -9.66 16.50
C GLY A 38 22.28 -10.98 16.42
N GLU A 39 22.20 -11.83 17.45
CA GLU A 39 22.78 -13.18 17.44
C GLU A 39 21.96 -14.13 16.56
N ARG A 40 20.67 -13.81 16.37
CA ARG A 40 19.75 -14.56 15.54
C ARG A 40 18.76 -13.59 14.91
N GLU A 41 18.33 -13.87 13.68
CA GLU A 41 17.25 -13.13 13.04
C GLU A 41 15.89 -13.78 13.34
N PRO A 42 14.82 -12.97 13.50
CA PRO A 42 13.47 -13.51 13.66
C PRO A 42 13.03 -14.23 12.39
N ASN A 43 12.35 -15.37 12.55
CA ASN A 43 11.76 -16.10 11.43
C ASN A 43 10.45 -15.44 10.97
N ALA A 44 9.87 -15.93 9.87
CA ALA A 44 8.61 -15.39 9.33
C ALA A 44 7.49 -15.36 10.37
N ASP A 45 7.29 -16.44 11.14
CA ASP A 45 6.26 -16.51 12.17
C ASP A 45 6.48 -15.50 13.31
N ALA A 46 7.73 -15.34 13.76
CA ALA A 46 8.09 -14.35 14.77
C ALA A 46 7.88 -12.93 14.24
N LEU A 47 8.23 -12.66 12.98
CA LEU A 47 8.03 -11.36 12.34
C LEU A 47 6.56 -10.99 12.24
N ILE A 48 5.69 -11.91 11.80
CA ILE A 48 4.25 -11.69 11.72
C ILE A 48 3.70 -11.40 13.12
N THR A 49 4.12 -12.17 14.11
CA THR A 49 3.64 -12.01 15.49
C THR A 49 4.12 -10.68 16.08
N LEU A 50 5.39 -10.34 15.91
CA LEU A 50 5.97 -9.08 16.38
C LEU A 50 5.32 -7.87 15.70
N SER A 51 5.12 -7.94 14.39
CA SER A 51 4.39 -6.94 13.61
C SER A 51 2.98 -6.72 14.15
N ALA A 52 2.23 -7.81 14.41
CA ALA A 52 0.88 -7.73 14.95
C ALA A 52 0.82 -7.17 16.38
N GLN A 53 1.78 -7.52 17.24
CA GLN A 53 1.78 -7.08 18.64
C GLN A 53 2.34 -5.68 18.85
N LEU A 54 3.30 -5.27 18.02
CA LEU A 54 3.89 -3.93 18.06
C LEU A 54 3.15 -2.94 17.17
N GLY A 55 2.18 -3.41 16.38
CA GLY A 55 1.49 -2.58 15.39
C GLY A 55 2.48 -1.94 14.42
N VAL A 56 3.42 -2.73 13.88
CA VAL A 56 4.45 -2.24 12.95
C VAL A 56 4.49 -3.03 11.65
N SER A 57 4.91 -2.40 10.55
CA SER A 57 5.04 -3.11 9.26
C SER A 57 6.21 -4.11 9.27
N ILE A 58 5.98 -5.30 8.70
CA ILE A 58 7.03 -6.31 8.49
C ILE A 58 8.10 -5.77 7.53
N ASP A 59 7.69 -5.07 6.47
CA ASP A 59 8.61 -4.47 5.50
C ASP A 59 9.51 -3.43 6.14
N TRP A 60 8.95 -2.61 7.05
CA TRP A 60 9.73 -1.66 7.83
C TRP A 60 10.71 -2.39 8.78
N LEU A 61 10.25 -3.42 9.50
CA LEU A 61 11.12 -4.24 10.36
C LEU A 61 12.31 -4.85 9.59
N LEU A 62 12.09 -5.35 8.37
CA LEU A 62 13.12 -6.02 7.56
C LEU A 62 14.03 -5.04 6.81
N THR A 63 13.44 -4.05 6.14
CA THR A 63 14.17 -3.19 5.18
C THR A 63 14.46 -1.80 5.73
N GLY A 64 13.73 -1.37 6.76
CA GLY A 64 13.75 0.02 7.23
C GLY A 64 13.15 1.02 6.24
N LYS A 65 12.44 0.53 5.21
CA LYS A 65 11.72 1.35 4.23
C LYS A 65 10.22 1.24 4.51
N GLY A 66 9.50 2.35 4.33
CA GLY A 66 8.07 2.45 4.60
C GLY A 66 7.75 3.02 5.98
N GLU A 67 6.47 3.01 6.34
CA GLU A 67 5.98 3.54 7.62
C GLU A 67 6.14 2.51 8.75
N ALA A 68 6.60 2.98 9.92
CA ALA A 68 6.78 2.13 11.09
C ALA A 68 5.45 1.69 11.69
N ALA A 69 4.42 2.55 11.68
CA ALA A 69 3.08 2.21 12.17
C ALA A 69 2.39 1.27 11.18
N GLY A 70 2.24 0.01 11.61
CA GLY A 70 1.48 -1.03 10.95
C GLY A 70 0.01 -0.68 11.02
N ILE A 71 -0.42 0.07 10.00
CA ILE A 71 -1.77 0.23 9.48
C ILE A 71 -2.78 -0.68 10.19
N ASP A 72 -3.62 -0.05 11.03
CA ASP A 72 -4.88 -0.63 11.49
C ASP A 72 -5.61 -1.19 10.26
N LYS A 73 -5.81 -2.52 10.26
CA LYS A 73 -6.74 -3.29 9.42
C LYS A 73 -7.10 -2.64 8.07
N VAL A 74 -6.48 -3.13 7.01
CA VAL A 74 -6.95 -3.00 5.61
C VAL A 74 -6.80 -1.61 5.00
N GLN A 75 -5.57 -1.17 4.77
CA GLN A 75 -5.23 -0.32 3.62
C GLN A 75 -3.85 -0.76 3.12
N LEU A 76 -3.77 -1.58 2.06
CA LEU A 76 -3.55 -1.10 0.70
C LEU A 76 -2.46 0.00 0.64
N THR A 77 -1.22 -0.39 0.38
CA THR A 77 -0.27 0.49 -0.33
C THR A 77 0.01 -0.11 -1.70
N ASN A 78 -1.06 -0.19 -2.52
CA ASN A 78 -0.90 0.12 -3.92
C ASN A 78 -0.69 1.64 -3.99
N GLN A 79 0.45 2.01 -4.55
CA GLN A 79 0.87 3.32 -5.06
C GLN A 79 -0.11 4.48 -4.86
N GLU A 80 0.38 5.53 -4.20
CA GLU A 80 -0.08 6.93 -4.22
C GLU A 80 -1.13 7.27 -5.30
N GLN A 81 -2.37 6.84 -5.10
CA GLN A 81 -3.53 7.47 -5.69
C GLN A 81 -4.01 8.46 -4.64
N HIS A 82 -3.45 9.67 -4.72
CA HIS A 82 -4.09 10.84 -4.11
C HIS A 82 -5.45 11.03 -4.79
N PHE A 83 -6.43 10.26 -4.35
CA PHE A 83 -7.82 10.47 -4.70
C PHE A 83 -8.21 11.84 -4.15
N ASN A 84 -8.58 12.74 -5.06
CA ASN A 84 -9.11 14.04 -4.67
C ASN A 84 -10.44 13.83 -3.92
N GLN A 85 -10.94 14.82 -3.18
CA GLN A 85 -12.23 14.73 -2.49
C GLN A 85 -13.37 14.32 -3.43
N SER A 86 -13.27 14.72 -4.70
CA SER A 86 -14.17 14.33 -5.78
C SER A 86 -14.17 12.82 -6.05
N ASP A 87 -13.02 12.16 -6.02
CA ASP A 87 -12.89 10.73 -6.33
C ASP A 87 -13.49 9.87 -5.21
N LEU A 88 -13.23 10.25 -3.96
CA LEU A 88 -13.87 9.62 -2.80
C LEU A 88 -15.39 9.76 -2.85
N LYS A 89 -15.90 10.92 -3.31
CA LYS A 89 -17.33 11.14 -3.48
C LYS A 89 -17.94 10.26 -4.57
N ILE A 90 -17.24 10.08 -5.68
CA ILE A 90 -17.66 9.17 -6.77
C ILE A 90 -17.73 7.73 -6.25
N LEU A 91 -16.72 7.28 -5.49
CA LEU A 91 -16.71 5.94 -4.91
C LEU A 91 -17.87 5.72 -3.94
N GLU A 92 -18.16 6.70 -3.08
CA GLU A 92 -19.31 6.65 -2.17
C GLU A 92 -20.63 6.47 -2.93
N LEU A 93 -20.83 7.25 -3.99
CA LEU A 93 -22.03 7.15 -4.83
C LEU A 93 -22.10 5.80 -5.57
N LEU A 94 -20.99 5.31 -6.12
CA LEU A 94 -20.94 4.01 -6.80
C LEU A 94 -21.31 2.85 -5.87
N ASN A 95 -20.93 2.92 -4.60
CA ASN A 95 -21.26 1.89 -3.63
C ASN A 95 -22.74 1.88 -3.23
N GLN A 96 -23.40 3.04 -3.25
CA GLN A 96 -24.85 3.17 -2.98
C GLN A 96 -25.74 2.74 -4.16
N LEU A 97 -25.18 2.66 -5.36
CA LEU A 97 -25.92 2.23 -6.56
C LEU A 97 -26.07 0.71 -6.63
N GLU A 98 -27.22 0.27 -7.15
CA GLU A 98 -27.53 -1.14 -7.42
C GLU A 98 -26.53 -1.74 -8.43
N PRO A 99 -26.15 -3.03 -8.31
CA PRO A 99 -25.10 -3.64 -9.12
C PRO A 99 -25.31 -3.51 -10.64
N GLU A 100 -26.55 -3.58 -11.12
CA GLU A 100 -26.85 -3.43 -12.54
C GLU A 100 -26.60 -1.99 -13.04
N VAL A 101 -27.01 -0.99 -12.26
CA VAL A 101 -26.78 0.43 -12.57
C VAL A 101 -25.30 0.76 -12.55
N ARG A 102 -24.55 0.19 -11.60
CA ARG A 102 -23.09 0.33 -11.53
C ARG A 102 -22.41 -0.23 -12.79
N LYS A 103 -22.82 -1.41 -13.23
CA LYS A 103 -22.26 -2.07 -14.41
C LYS A 103 -22.55 -1.28 -15.69
N GLU A 104 -23.77 -0.74 -15.82
CA GLU A 104 -24.15 0.09 -16.95
C GLU A 104 -23.35 1.41 -16.98
N LEU A 105 -23.20 2.08 -15.84
CA LEU A 105 -22.39 3.30 -15.72
C LEU A 105 -20.93 3.07 -16.11
N LEU A 106 -20.34 1.96 -15.65
CA LEU A 106 -18.96 1.60 -16.02
C LEU A 106 -18.83 1.36 -17.52
N ARG A 107 -19.78 0.63 -18.13
CA ARG A 107 -19.78 0.41 -19.59
C ARG A 107 -19.87 1.74 -20.34
N GLY A 108 -20.77 2.64 -19.92
CA GLY A 108 -20.90 3.95 -20.53
C GLY A 108 -19.65 4.83 -20.37
N ALA A 109 -18.98 4.75 -19.22
CA ALA A 109 -17.70 5.44 -18.99
C ALA A 109 -16.59 4.92 -19.91
N GLU A 110 -16.46 3.59 -20.06
CA GLU A 110 -15.48 2.98 -20.97
C GLU A 110 -15.72 3.37 -22.44
N GLU A 111 -16.99 3.38 -22.87
CA GLU A 111 -17.36 3.79 -24.22
C GLU A 111 -16.98 5.25 -24.49
N LYS A 112 -17.23 6.15 -23.52
CA LYS A 112 -16.80 7.55 -23.63
C LYS A 112 -15.29 7.69 -23.68
N GLN A 113 -14.54 6.93 -22.86
CA GLN A 113 -13.09 6.97 -22.90
C GLN A 113 -12.55 6.49 -24.26
N ARG A 114 -13.12 5.40 -24.81
CA ARG A 114 -12.77 4.91 -26.15
C ARG A 114 -12.99 5.95 -27.25
N MET A 115 -14.09 6.73 -27.17
CA MET A 115 -14.35 7.80 -28.14
C MET A 115 -13.33 8.92 -28.05
N ILE A 116 -12.97 9.36 -26.84
CA ILE A 116 -11.94 10.40 -26.63
C ILE A 116 -10.59 9.94 -27.20
N ASP A 117 -10.20 8.70 -26.93
CA ASP A 117 -8.94 8.15 -27.43
C ASP A 117 -8.93 8.08 -28.96
N MET A 118 -10.05 7.68 -29.58
CA MET A 118 -10.21 7.67 -31.04
C MET A 118 -10.13 9.08 -31.64
N GLU A 119 -10.80 10.07 -31.04
CA GLU A 119 -10.74 11.46 -31.48
C GLU A 119 -9.30 11.99 -31.44
N LYS A 120 -8.55 11.66 -30.39
CA LYS A 120 -7.14 12.03 -30.26
C LYS A 120 -6.29 11.40 -31.38
N GLN A 121 -6.49 10.12 -31.67
CA GLN A 121 -5.80 9.44 -32.77
C GLN A 121 -6.13 10.06 -34.14
N LEU A 122 -7.39 10.42 -34.39
CA LEU A 122 -7.80 11.10 -35.63
C LEU A 122 -7.15 12.48 -35.77
N GLN A 123 -7.05 13.24 -34.68
CA GLN A 123 -6.35 14.53 -34.67
C GLN A 123 -4.86 14.37 -34.98
N GLU A 124 -4.20 13.38 -34.39
CA GLU A 124 -2.78 13.08 -34.64
C GLU A 124 -2.53 12.66 -36.11
N LEU A 125 -3.38 11.78 -36.66
CA LEU A 125 -3.33 11.37 -38.07
C LEU A 125 -3.54 12.54 -39.02
N SER A 126 -4.52 13.40 -38.75
CA SER A 126 -4.77 14.62 -39.54
C SER A 126 -3.59 15.59 -39.50
N ALA A 127 -3.00 15.80 -38.31
CA ALA A 127 -1.81 16.63 -38.15
C ALA A 127 -0.59 16.04 -38.90
N ALA A 128 -0.40 14.72 -38.85
CA ALA A 128 0.67 14.04 -39.59
C ALA A 128 0.48 14.16 -41.12
N PHE A 129 -0.76 14.00 -41.60
CA PHE A 129 -1.10 14.15 -43.01
C PHE A 129 -0.84 15.58 -43.51
N ASN A 130 -1.22 16.60 -42.74
CA ASN A 130 -0.97 17.99 -43.11
C ASN A 130 0.53 18.32 -43.14
N LYS A 131 1.35 17.72 -42.28
CA LYS A 131 2.82 17.88 -42.32
C LYS A 131 3.41 17.27 -43.59
N LEU A 132 2.94 16.10 -44.01
CA LEU A 132 3.35 15.45 -45.27
C LEU A 132 2.92 16.25 -46.50
N LYS A 133 1.73 16.86 -46.47
CA LYS A 133 1.22 17.69 -47.58
C LYS A 133 1.97 19.01 -47.76
N ASN A 134 2.54 19.57 -46.69
CA ASN A 134 3.30 20.83 -46.73
C ASN A 134 4.81 20.63 -47.02
N THR A 135 5.28 19.39 -47.21
CA THR A 135 6.68 19.05 -47.48
C THR A 135 6.94 18.51 -48.89
N GLY A 136 5.92 18.44 -49.75
CA GLY A 136 6.04 18.15 -51.19
C GLY A 136 5.55 19.31 -52.04
#